data_AF-A0A5Q0C4A9-F1
#
_entry.id   AF-A0A5Q0C4A9-F1
#
_cell.length_a   1.000
_cell.length_b   1.000
_cell.length_c   1.000
_cell.angle_alpha   90.00
_cell.angle_beta   90.00
_cell.angle_gamma   90.00
#
_symmetry.space_group_name_H-M   'P 1'
#
loop_
_entity.id
_entity.type
_entity.pdbx_description
1 polymer ?
#
loop_
_entity_poly.entity_id
_entity_poly.type
_entity_poly.pdbx_seq_one_letter_code
_entity_poly.pdbx_strand_id
1 'polypeptide(L)'
;MTGFSDQLVAVCKGEYTRWDNGQGRESWGRPQHAKDYYLFVKDYWKAVGNNNLDGRKVVGNIRPAWSSAFVSFCMKTSGAGNKFFYTEAHCHYVHKAMQQASGAINGYGYAARKTSAYKPKPGDVIVGGREYAQSFDYAKAELIYEADSFYPSHGDIILELTPTYALTVGGNVNDSVGQKRLKLTSQGYLHDRVNSSGREIPWIAILECLI
;
A
#
# COMPACT_ATOMS: atom_id res chain seq x y z
N MET A 1 -5.29 18.53 10.27
CA MET A 1 -5.15 17.27 9.51
C MET A 1 -3.91 16.45 9.93
N THR A 2 -3.39 16.59 11.15
CA THR A 2 -2.18 15.85 11.58
C THR A 2 -2.49 14.59 12.39
N GLY A 3 -3.56 14.59 13.20
CA GLY A 3 -3.84 13.49 14.13
C GLY A 3 -3.99 12.10 13.51
N PHE A 4 -4.70 11.97 12.38
CA PHE A 4 -4.83 10.68 11.71
C PHE A 4 -3.51 10.22 11.07
N SER A 5 -2.84 11.09 10.31
CA SER A 5 -1.58 10.75 9.67
C SER A 5 -0.50 10.38 10.70
N ASP A 6 -0.42 11.08 11.82
CA ASP A 6 0.53 10.76 12.90
C ASP A 6 0.24 9.37 13.49
N GLN A 7 -1.03 9.06 13.74
CA GLN A 7 -1.45 7.73 14.21
C GLN A 7 -1.19 6.65 13.15
N LEU A 8 -1.39 6.94 11.87
CA LEU A 8 -1.08 6.02 10.77
C LEU A 8 0.41 5.71 10.70
N VAL A 9 1.25 6.73 10.77
CA VAL A 9 2.71 6.55 10.80
C VAL A 9 3.12 5.74 12.04
N ALA A 10 2.54 6.01 13.20
CA ALA A 10 2.83 5.27 14.44
C ALA A 10 2.46 3.78 14.34
N VAL A 11 1.25 3.46 13.86
CA VAL A 11 0.80 2.07 13.64
C VAL A 11 1.72 1.36 12.66
N CYS A 12 2.04 2.00 11.54
CA CYS A 12 2.91 1.45 10.51
C CYS A 12 4.34 1.18 11.03
N LYS A 13 4.92 2.09 11.82
CA LYS A 13 6.23 1.90 12.48
C LYS A 13 6.15 0.74 13.49
N GLY A 14 5.06 0.65 14.25
CA GLY A 14 4.80 -0.46 15.18
C GLY A 14 4.76 -1.82 14.47
N GLU A 15 4.07 -1.93 13.34
CA GLU A 15 4.01 -3.17 12.56
C GLU A 15 5.37 -3.52 11.95
N TYR A 16 6.14 -2.54 11.45
CA TYR A 16 7.50 -2.79 10.98
C TYR A 16 8.41 -3.37 12.08
N THR A 17 8.34 -2.83 13.30
CA THR A 17 9.05 -3.35 14.47
C THR A 17 8.53 -4.72 14.89
N ARG A 18 7.20 -4.95 14.86
CA ARG A 18 6.57 -6.25 15.14
C ARG A 18 7.14 -7.34 14.23
N TRP A 19 7.46 -6.98 12.98
CA TRP A 19 8.08 -7.83 11.96
C TRP A 19 9.61 -7.95 12.02
N ASP A 20 10.22 -7.65 13.17
CA ASP A 20 11.68 -7.64 13.37
C ASP A 20 12.39 -6.75 12.33
N ASN A 21 11.81 -5.58 12.05
CA ASN A 21 12.33 -4.61 11.07
C ASN A 21 12.49 -5.24 9.67
N GLY A 22 11.51 -6.04 9.25
CA GLY A 22 11.47 -6.70 7.93
C GLY A 22 12.27 -8.00 7.84
N GLN A 23 12.78 -8.52 8.96
CA GLN A 23 13.49 -9.81 8.99
C GLN A 23 12.54 -11.01 9.13
N GLY A 24 11.33 -10.81 9.65
CA GLY A 24 10.30 -11.86 9.70
C GLY A 24 9.82 -12.30 8.31
N ARG A 25 9.32 -13.53 8.18
CA ARG A 25 8.69 -14.04 6.95
C ARG A 25 7.31 -14.59 7.24
N GLU A 26 6.39 -14.36 6.32
CA GLU A 26 4.97 -14.67 6.45
C GLU A 26 4.65 -16.10 6.89
N SER A 27 5.46 -17.10 6.52
CA SER A 27 5.21 -18.50 6.86
C SER A 27 5.87 -18.96 8.16
N TRP A 28 6.74 -18.14 8.75
CA TRP A 28 7.50 -18.48 9.95
C TRP A 28 6.61 -18.59 11.19
N GLY A 29 6.97 -19.49 12.09
CA GLY A 29 6.30 -19.69 13.37
C GLY A 29 7.10 -20.56 14.33
N ARG A 30 6.58 -20.72 15.54
CA ARG A 30 7.17 -21.58 16.58
C ARG A 30 7.04 -23.07 16.23
N PRO A 31 7.97 -23.92 16.68
CA PRO A 31 9.15 -23.59 17.50
C PRO A 31 10.38 -23.08 16.72
N GLN A 32 10.37 -23.14 15.38
CA GLN A 32 11.56 -22.82 14.56
C GLN A 32 11.93 -21.32 14.58
N HIS A 33 10.96 -20.45 14.87
CA HIS A 33 11.16 -19.01 14.95
C HIS A 33 10.52 -18.44 16.22
N ALA A 34 11.00 -17.27 16.67
CA ALA A 34 10.58 -16.65 17.93
C ALA A 34 9.12 -16.15 17.93
N LYS A 35 8.51 -15.96 16.76
CA LYS A 35 7.16 -15.38 16.60
C LYS A 35 6.36 -16.15 15.55
N ASP A 36 5.05 -16.19 15.74
CA ASP A 36 4.09 -16.76 14.79
C ASP A 36 3.66 -15.72 13.74
N TYR A 37 4.58 -15.37 12.84
CA TYR A 37 4.37 -14.35 11.80
C TYR A 37 3.15 -14.62 10.92
N TYR A 38 2.85 -15.89 10.65
CA TYR A 38 1.67 -16.27 9.88
C TYR A 38 0.36 -15.81 10.52
N LEU A 39 0.31 -15.67 11.85
CA LEU A 39 -0.84 -15.11 12.57
C LEU A 39 -0.92 -13.59 12.44
N PHE A 40 0.20 -12.89 12.22
CA PHE A 40 0.16 -11.45 11.95
C PHE A 40 -0.48 -11.20 10.58
N VAL A 41 -0.16 -12.03 9.60
CA VAL A 41 -0.83 -12.02 8.28
C VAL A 41 -2.33 -12.32 8.41
N LYS A 42 -2.70 -13.24 9.32
CA LYS A 42 -4.12 -13.52 9.62
C LYS A 42 -4.84 -12.27 10.15
N ASP A 43 -4.20 -11.46 11.00
CA ASP A 43 -4.79 -10.20 11.48
C ASP A 43 -5.08 -9.22 10.33
N TYR A 44 -4.21 -9.18 9.31
CA TYR A 44 -4.42 -8.34 8.13
C TYR A 44 -5.60 -8.82 7.30
N TRP A 45 -5.71 -10.12 7.05
CA TRP A 45 -6.86 -10.69 6.32
C TRP A 45 -8.19 -10.41 7.04
N LYS A 46 -8.22 -10.51 8.37
CA LYS A 46 -9.40 -10.16 9.16
C LYS A 46 -9.81 -8.69 8.99
N ALA A 47 -8.87 -7.78 8.79
CA ALA A 47 -9.18 -6.35 8.61
C ALA A 47 -10.06 -6.10 7.38
N VAL A 48 -9.90 -6.92 6.33
CA VAL A 48 -10.67 -6.91 5.08
C VAL A 48 -11.79 -7.95 5.04
N GLY A 49 -12.10 -8.58 6.19
CA GLY A 49 -13.21 -9.51 6.34
C GLY A 49 -12.91 -10.97 5.98
N ASN A 50 -11.67 -11.30 5.65
CA ASN A 50 -11.28 -12.67 5.31
C ASN A 50 -10.71 -13.41 6.54
N ASN A 51 -11.49 -14.32 7.10
CA ASN A 51 -11.11 -15.09 8.29
C ASN A 51 -10.39 -16.42 7.97
N ASN A 52 -10.27 -16.76 6.68
CA ASN A 52 -9.86 -18.08 6.21
C ASN A 52 -8.39 -18.14 5.75
N LEU A 53 -7.70 -17.00 5.71
CA LEU A 53 -6.33 -16.88 5.24
C LEU A 53 -5.38 -16.53 6.39
N ASP A 54 -4.15 -17.01 6.27
CA ASP A 54 -2.99 -16.68 7.11
C ASP A 54 -1.72 -16.71 6.25
N GLY A 55 -0.55 -16.46 6.84
CA GLY A 55 0.71 -16.41 6.10
C GLY A 55 1.26 -17.77 5.62
N ARG A 56 0.57 -18.87 5.92
CA ARG A 56 0.93 -20.23 5.46
C ARG A 56 -0.03 -20.78 4.41
N LYS A 57 -1.24 -20.24 4.33
CA LYS A 57 -2.28 -20.72 3.43
C LYS A 57 -1.84 -20.60 1.96
N VAL A 58 -1.98 -21.71 1.25
CA VAL A 58 -1.78 -21.78 -0.21
C VAL A 58 -3.15 -22.01 -0.87
N VAL A 59 -3.42 -21.25 -1.93
CA VAL A 59 -4.64 -21.35 -2.76
C VAL A 59 -4.17 -21.46 -4.21
N GLY A 60 -4.56 -22.51 -4.92
CA GLY A 60 -4.14 -22.68 -6.33
C GLY A 60 -2.63 -22.67 -6.54
N ASN A 61 -1.87 -23.30 -5.63
CA ASN A 61 -0.39 -23.34 -5.62
C ASN A 61 0.32 -22.00 -5.40
N ILE A 62 -0.41 -20.93 -5.06
CA ILE A 62 0.17 -19.64 -4.71
C ILE A 62 -0.24 -19.23 -3.29
N ARG A 63 0.61 -18.45 -2.62
CA ARG A 63 0.22 -17.76 -1.39
C ARG A 63 -0.46 -16.43 -1.76
N PRO A 64 -1.69 -16.17 -1.29
CA PRO A 64 -2.36 -14.90 -1.57
C PRO A 64 -1.53 -13.71 -1.08
N ALA A 65 -1.36 -12.71 -1.95
CA ALA A 65 -0.62 -11.49 -1.61
C ALA A 65 -1.45 -10.62 -0.64
N TRP A 66 -0.90 -10.33 0.53
CA TRP A 66 -1.60 -9.63 1.62
C TRP A 66 -1.27 -8.13 1.72
N SER A 67 -0.63 -7.54 0.70
CA SER A 67 -0.19 -6.13 0.74
C SER A 67 -1.35 -5.13 0.89
N SER A 68 -2.48 -5.37 0.22
CA SER A 68 -3.67 -4.52 0.36
C SER A 68 -4.37 -4.72 1.71
N ALA A 69 -4.38 -5.96 2.20
CA ALA A 69 -4.92 -6.30 3.52
C ALA A 69 -4.10 -5.62 4.63
N PHE A 70 -2.77 -5.54 4.50
CA PHE A 70 -1.90 -4.79 5.39
C PHE A 70 -2.23 -3.29 5.40
N VAL A 71 -2.33 -2.65 4.22
CA VAL A 71 -2.70 -1.22 4.15
C VAL A 71 -4.06 -1.01 4.82
N SER A 72 -5.04 -1.87 4.51
CA SER A 72 -6.37 -1.84 5.10
C SER A 72 -6.34 -1.99 6.64
N PHE A 73 -5.51 -2.89 7.17
CA PHE A 73 -5.29 -3.05 8.60
C PHE A 73 -4.74 -1.78 9.24
N CYS A 74 -3.71 -1.16 8.64
CA CYS A 74 -3.15 0.09 9.15
C CYS A 74 -4.19 1.20 9.15
N MET A 75 -4.92 1.42 8.05
CA MET A 75 -5.98 2.42 7.96
C MET A 75 -7.06 2.21 9.04
N LYS A 76 -7.49 0.95 9.22
CA LYS A 76 -8.53 0.59 10.20
C LYS A 76 -8.06 0.85 11.63
N THR A 77 -6.85 0.42 11.96
CA THR A 77 -6.25 0.55 13.30
C THR A 77 -5.98 2.02 13.64
N SER A 78 -5.69 2.85 12.64
CA SER A 78 -5.48 4.29 12.82
C SER A 78 -6.78 5.11 12.85
N GLY A 79 -7.94 4.47 12.72
CA GLY A 79 -9.23 5.13 12.87
C GLY A 79 -9.80 5.77 11.60
N ALA A 80 -9.46 5.24 10.42
CA ALA A 80 -10.03 5.75 9.15
C ALA A 80 -11.57 5.56 9.06
N GLY A 81 -12.16 4.69 9.88
CA GLY A 81 -13.61 4.50 9.96
C GLY A 81 -14.20 4.11 8.60
N ASN A 82 -15.23 4.83 8.14
CA ASN A 82 -15.87 4.63 6.84
C ASN A 82 -15.20 5.43 5.70
N LYS A 83 -14.10 6.15 5.96
CA LYS A 83 -13.42 6.99 4.96
C LYS A 83 -12.43 6.20 4.09
N PHE A 84 -12.30 4.89 4.27
CA PHE A 84 -11.39 4.04 3.49
C PHE A 84 -12.09 2.77 3.01
N PHE A 85 -11.72 2.27 1.83
CA PHE A 85 -12.28 1.03 1.29
C PHE A 85 -11.35 -0.13 1.59
N TYR A 86 -11.73 -0.95 2.58
CA TYR A 86 -10.95 -2.11 3.03
C TYR A 86 -11.14 -3.29 2.07
N THR A 87 -10.06 -3.71 1.41
CA THR A 87 -10.15 -4.71 0.34
C THR A 87 -8.85 -5.48 0.14
N GLU A 88 -8.95 -6.64 -0.50
CA GLU A 88 -7.84 -7.55 -0.79
C GLU A 88 -6.94 -7.07 -1.95
N ALA A 89 -7.39 -6.12 -2.77
CA ALA A 89 -6.61 -5.59 -3.90
C ALA A 89 -6.52 -4.05 -3.91
N HIS A 90 -5.32 -3.54 -4.17
CA HIS A 90 -5.03 -2.11 -4.12
C HIS A 90 -5.87 -1.29 -5.11
N CYS A 91 -6.11 -1.82 -6.32
CA CYS A 91 -6.80 -1.14 -7.40
C CYS A 91 -8.20 -0.63 -7.00
N HIS A 92 -8.92 -1.34 -6.12
CA HIS A 92 -10.28 -0.93 -5.78
C HIS A 92 -10.33 0.34 -4.91
N TYR A 93 -9.44 0.49 -3.93
CA TYR A 93 -9.38 1.72 -3.15
C TYR A 93 -8.70 2.87 -3.91
N VAL A 94 -7.85 2.55 -4.91
CA VAL A 94 -7.30 3.53 -5.85
C VAL A 94 -8.42 4.10 -6.70
N HIS A 95 -9.31 3.25 -7.23
CA HIS A 95 -10.46 3.71 -8.01
C HIS A 95 -11.38 4.63 -7.17
N LYS A 96 -11.64 4.28 -5.90
CA LYS A 96 -12.36 5.20 -4.98
C LYS A 96 -11.66 6.54 -4.81
N ALA A 97 -10.33 6.54 -4.70
CA ALA A 97 -9.55 7.78 -4.63
C ALA A 97 -9.57 8.58 -5.93
N MET A 98 -9.63 7.93 -7.11
CA MET A 98 -9.81 8.58 -8.41
C MET A 98 -11.20 9.22 -8.50
N GLN A 99 -12.25 8.50 -8.11
CA GLN A 99 -13.62 9.04 -8.03
C GLN A 99 -13.71 10.25 -7.08
N GLN A 100 -13.00 10.23 -5.95
CA GLN A 100 -12.94 11.36 -5.02
C GLN A 100 -12.18 12.54 -5.61
N ALA A 101 -11.13 12.30 -6.40
CA ALA A 101 -10.35 13.35 -7.06
C ALA A 101 -11.12 14.01 -8.21
N SER A 102 -11.94 13.26 -8.95
CA SER A 102 -12.79 13.79 -10.02
C SER A 102 -14.08 14.44 -9.53
N GLY A 103 -14.43 14.24 -8.25
CA GLY A 103 -15.69 14.72 -7.66
C GLY A 103 -16.89 13.81 -7.91
N ALA A 104 -16.68 12.63 -8.49
CA ALA A 104 -17.73 11.62 -8.71
C ALA A 104 -18.27 11.04 -7.38
N ILE A 105 -17.46 11.01 -6.34
CA ILE A 105 -17.88 10.71 -4.96
C ILE A 105 -17.35 11.78 -3.99
N ASN A 106 -17.96 11.84 -2.81
CA ASN A 106 -17.56 12.72 -1.73
C ASN A 106 -17.40 11.95 -0.42
N GLY A 107 -16.59 12.48 0.50
CA GLY A 107 -16.40 11.94 1.85
C GLY A 107 -15.41 10.77 1.92
N TYR A 108 -14.82 10.36 0.80
CA TYR A 108 -13.72 9.39 0.82
C TYR A 108 -12.44 10.09 1.31
N GLY A 109 -11.70 9.42 2.19
CA GLY A 109 -10.57 10.02 2.91
C GLY A 109 -9.30 10.20 2.09
N TYR A 110 -9.33 9.85 0.80
CA TYR A 110 -8.17 9.90 -0.08
C TYR A 110 -8.53 10.45 -1.46
N ALA A 111 -7.65 11.27 -2.05
CA ALA A 111 -7.76 11.69 -3.45
C ALA A 111 -6.55 11.21 -4.25
N ALA A 112 -6.78 10.61 -5.42
CA ALA A 112 -5.69 10.18 -6.29
C ALA A 112 -5.06 11.40 -7.01
N ARG A 113 -3.74 11.53 -6.89
CA ARG A 113 -2.93 12.59 -7.50
C ARG A 113 -1.90 12.00 -8.45
N LYS A 114 -1.66 12.68 -9.58
CA LYS A 114 -0.55 12.37 -10.49
C LYS A 114 0.78 12.71 -9.81
N THR A 115 1.77 11.82 -9.88
CA THR A 115 3.08 11.99 -9.24
C THR A 115 3.85 13.21 -9.74
N SER A 116 3.61 13.63 -10.99
CA SER A 116 4.20 14.83 -11.58
C SER A 116 3.58 16.15 -11.11
N ALA A 117 2.43 16.11 -10.43
CA ALA A 117 1.66 17.29 -10.03
C ALA A 117 1.45 17.40 -8.51
N TYR A 118 1.96 16.44 -7.73
CA TYR A 118 1.74 16.38 -6.30
C TYR A 118 2.99 15.92 -5.56
N LYS A 119 3.35 16.64 -4.49
CA LYS A 119 4.47 16.30 -3.62
C LYS A 119 3.95 15.41 -2.49
N PRO A 120 4.54 14.21 -2.28
CA PRO A 120 4.10 13.31 -1.23
C PRO A 120 4.25 13.91 0.17
N LYS A 121 3.40 13.47 1.11
CA LYS A 121 3.47 13.78 2.54
C LYS A 121 3.23 12.52 3.39
N PRO A 122 3.61 12.51 4.69
CA PRO A 122 3.31 11.39 5.57
C PRO A 122 1.82 11.09 5.65
N GLY A 123 1.48 9.80 5.62
CA GLY A 123 0.10 9.29 5.62
C GLY A 123 -0.51 9.09 4.23
N ASP A 124 0.14 9.55 3.16
CA ASP A 124 -0.25 9.21 1.79
C ASP A 124 0.05 7.74 1.48
N VAL A 125 -0.62 7.21 0.45
CA VAL A 125 -0.33 5.88 -0.10
C VAL A 125 0.21 6.02 -1.52
N ILE A 126 1.41 5.54 -1.78
CA ILE A 126 1.96 5.51 -3.14
C ILE A 126 1.62 4.18 -3.81
N VAL A 127 1.07 4.22 -5.02
CA VAL A 127 0.63 3.01 -5.73
C VAL A 127 1.25 2.91 -7.11
N GLY A 128 1.73 1.71 -7.46
CA GLY A 128 2.21 1.38 -8.79
C GLY A 128 1.69 0.02 -9.25
N GLY A 129 1.55 -0.17 -10.56
CA GLY A 129 1.14 -1.44 -11.14
C GLY A 129 2.23 -2.52 -11.04
N ARG A 130 1.83 -3.79 -11.00
CA ARG A 130 2.70 -4.97 -11.02
C ARG A 130 2.38 -5.85 -12.23
N GLU A 131 3.19 -6.88 -12.48
CA GLU A 131 2.96 -7.85 -13.56
C GLU A 131 2.63 -7.16 -14.90
N TYR A 132 1.51 -7.49 -15.52
CA TYR A 132 1.09 -6.88 -16.79
C TYR A 132 0.76 -5.38 -16.69
N ALA A 133 0.50 -4.87 -15.48
CA ALA A 133 0.19 -3.47 -15.21
C ALA A 133 1.43 -2.63 -14.83
N GLN A 134 2.65 -3.16 -14.92
CA GLN A 134 3.87 -2.43 -14.53
C GLN A 134 4.02 -1.07 -15.22
N SER A 135 3.55 -0.93 -16.45
CA SER A 135 3.62 0.30 -17.24
C SER A 135 2.39 1.21 -17.10
N PHE A 136 1.46 0.90 -16.22
CA PHE A 136 0.24 1.71 -16.06
C PHE A 136 0.57 2.99 -15.30
N ASP A 137 0.22 4.12 -15.92
CA ASP A 137 0.12 5.41 -15.27
C ASP A 137 -1.30 5.64 -14.74
N TYR A 138 -1.58 6.84 -14.25
CA TYR A 138 -2.89 7.23 -13.74
C TYR A 138 -4.02 6.94 -14.75
N ALA A 139 -3.90 7.43 -15.98
CA ALA A 139 -4.97 7.39 -16.97
C ALA A 139 -5.22 5.97 -17.47
N LYS A 140 -4.15 5.20 -17.67
CA LYS A 140 -4.27 3.80 -18.07
C LYS A 140 -4.87 2.93 -16.97
N ALA A 141 -4.50 3.17 -15.71
CA ALA A 141 -5.09 2.47 -14.58
C ALA A 141 -6.59 2.76 -14.44
N GLU A 142 -7.00 4.03 -14.60
CA GLU A 142 -8.42 4.44 -14.61
C GLU A 142 -9.19 3.71 -15.71
N LEU A 143 -8.72 3.80 -16.97
CA LEU A 143 -9.35 3.15 -18.12
C LEU A 143 -9.48 1.62 -17.97
N ILE A 144 -8.40 0.95 -17.54
CA ILE A 144 -8.42 -0.52 -17.40
C ILE A 144 -9.32 -0.96 -16.25
N TYR A 145 -9.39 -0.18 -15.16
CA TYR A 145 -10.32 -0.50 -14.08
C TYR A 145 -11.78 -0.36 -14.54
N GLU A 146 -12.12 0.64 -15.35
CA GLU A 146 -13.47 0.77 -15.90
C GLU A 146 -13.84 -0.43 -16.77
N ALA A 147 -12.89 -0.97 -17.55
CA ALA A 147 -13.12 -2.13 -18.40
C ALA A 147 -13.21 -3.46 -17.63
N ASP A 148 -12.24 -3.72 -16.75
CA ASP A 148 -12.01 -5.05 -16.20
C ASP A 148 -12.27 -5.14 -14.69
N SER A 149 -12.55 -4.00 -14.03
CA SER A 149 -12.68 -3.88 -12.57
C SER A 149 -11.47 -4.37 -11.76
N PHE A 150 -10.33 -4.59 -12.42
CA PHE A 150 -9.14 -5.12 -11.78
C PHE A 150 -7.85 -4.84 -12.56
N TYR A 151 -6.77 -4.60 -11.83
CA TYR A 151 -5.39 -4.73 -12.30
C TYR A 151 -4.44 -5.02 -11.12
N PRO A 152 -3.35 -5.79 -11.33
CA PRO A 152 -2.37 -6.09 -10.30
C PRO A 152 -1.59 -4.82 -9.95
N SER A 153 -1.55 -4.50 -8.66
CA SER A 153 -0.93 -3.29 -8.16
C SER A 153 -0.38 -3.51 -6.75
N HIS A 154 0.48 -2.60 -6.32
CA HIS A 154 1.07 -2.59 -4.99
C HIS A 154 1.11 -1.17 -4.46
N GLY A 155 0.84 -1.04 -3.18
CA GLY A 155 0.84 0.25 -2.50
C GLY A 155 1.57 0.19 -1.17
N ASP A 156 2.33 1.25 -0.89
CA ASP A 156 3.04 1.47 0.37
C ASP A 156 2.57 2.78 1.02
N ILE A 157 2.60 2.86 2.35
CA ILE A 157 2.24 4.06 3.12
C ILE A 157 3.51 4.89 3.36
N ILE A 158 3.43 6.20 3.14
CA ILE A 158 4.53 7.14 3.38
C ILE A 158 4.64 7.45 4.87
N LEU A 159 5.82 7.24 5.44
CA LEU A 159 6.12 7.46 6.85
C LEU A 159 6.75 8.81 7.13
N GLU A 160 7.71 9.20 6.30
CA GLU A 160 8.49 10.43 6.46
C GLU A 160 9.17 10.78 5.15
N LEU A 161 9.60 12.04 5.03
CA LEU A 161 10.34 12.54 3.89
C LEU A 161 11.68 13.10 4.34
N THR A 162 12.67 12.93 3.48
CA THR A 162 13.92 13.66 3.49
C THR A 162 14.00 14.53 2.24
N PRO A 163 15.00 15.40 2.09
CA PRO A 163 15.19 16.15 0.86
C PRO A 163 15.37 15.30 -0.41
N THR A 164 15.75 14.02 -0.28
CA THR A 164 16.12 13.17 -1.43
C THR A 164 15.28 11.90 -1.57
N TYR A 165 14.53 11.51 -0.55
CA TYR A 165 13.67 10.33 -0.61
C TYR A 165 12.46 10.40 0.32
N ALA A 166 11.37 9.72 -0.06
CA ALA A 166 10.26 9.36 0.81
C ALA A 166 10.50 7.95 1.39
N LEU A 167 10.41 7.81 2.71
CA LEU A 167 10.44 6.52 3.38
C LEU A 167 9.02 5.96 3.41
N THR A 168 8.87 4.72 2.98
CA THR A 168 7.58 4.04 2.90
C THR A 168 7.61 2.70 3.60
N VAL A 169 6.45 2.16 3.96
CA VAL A 169 6.30 0.80 4.43
C VAL A 169 5.10 0.12 3.78
N GLY A 170 5.27 -1.15 3.43
CA GLY A 170 4.24 -1.98 2.84
C GLY A 170 4.28 -3.40 3.36
N GLY A 171 3.13 -4.09 3.23
CA GLY A 171 3.00 -5.51 3.52
C GLY A 171 3.36 -6.36 2.30
N ASN A 172 3.68 -7.63 2.54
CA ASN A 172 4.11 -8.59 1.54
C ASN A 172 5.25 -8.07 0.63
N VAL A 173 6.13 -7.26 1.21
CA VAL A 173 7.38 -6.81 0.60
C VAL A 173 8.44 -7.85 0.99
N ASN A 174 8.86 -8.68 0.04
CA ASN A 174 9.72 -9.84 0.29
C ASN A 174 9.15 -10.76 1.40
N ASP A 175 7.86 -11.07 1.30
CA ASP A 175 7.13 -11.92 2.26
C ASP A 175 7.15 -11.37 3.70
N SER A 176 7.29 -10.05 3.84
CA SER A 176 7.42 -9.34 5.12
C SER A 176 6.70 -7.99 5.13
N VAL A 177 6.70 -7.31 6.28
CA VAL A 177 6.44 -5.86 6.35
C VAL A 177 7.77 -5.16 6.16
N GLY A 178 7.93 -4.49 5.01
CA GLY A 178 9.22 -3.95 4.56
C GLY A 178 9.16 -2.47 4.27
N GLN A 179 10.30 -1.79 4.40
CA GLN A 179 10.46 -0.39 4.04
C GLN A 179 11.13 -0.21 2.68
N LYS A 180 10.77 0.87 1.97
CA LYS A 180 11.44 1.31 0.74
C LYS A 180 11.77 2.80 0.82
N ARG A 181 12.90 3.17 0.23
CA ARG A 181 13.30 4.57 0.00
C ARG A 181 13.00 4.92 -1.45
N LEU A 182 11.97 5.74 -1.66
CA LEU A 182 11.58 6.18 -3.00
C LEU A 182 12.23 7.52 -3.30
N LYS A 183 12.98 7.61 -4.39
CA LYS A 183 13.74 8.82 -4.72
C LYS A 183 12.81 9.99 -5.02
N LEU A 184 13.19 11.17 -4.54
CA LEU A 184 12.53 12.44 -4.83
C LEU A 184 13.41 13.29 -5.74
N THR A 185 12.78 14.06 -6.63
CA THR A 185 13.45 15.11 -7.39
C THR A 185 13.87 16.25 -6.45
N SER A 186 14.74 17.16 -6.92
CA SER A 186 15.14 18.34 -6.14
C SER A 186 13.96 19.27 -5.79
N GLN A 187 12.88 19.20 -6.56
CA GLN A 187 11.64 19.94 -6.30
C GLN A 187 10.68 19.19 -5.35
N GLY A 188 11.01 17.96 -4.94
CA GLY A 188 10.22 17.15 -4.01
C GLY A 188 9.12 16.30 -4.66
N TYR A 189 9.17 16.07 -5.98
CA TYR A 189 8.27 15.12 -6.66
C TYR A 189 8.85 13.72 -6.64
N LEU A 190 8.02 12.70 -6.84
CA LEU A 190 8.48 11.33 -6.92
C LEU A 190 9.16 11.05 -8.26
N HIS A 191 10.32 10.41 -8.26
CA HIS A 191 10.88 9.82 -9.47
C HIS A 191 10.06 8.62 -9.94
N ASP A 192 10.10 8.35 -11.24
CA ASP A 192 9.56 7.12 -11.79
C ASP A 192 10.29 5.88 -11.22
N ARG A 193 9.58 4.76 -11.25
CA ARG A 193 10.13 3.47 -10.80
C ARG A 193 11.07 2.93 -11.85
N VAL A 194 11.99 2.07 -11.43
CA VAL A 194 12.86 1.33 -12.34
C VAL A 194 12.54 -0.15 -12.20
N ASN A 195 12.24 -0.83 -13.31
CA ASN A 195 11.98 -2.26 -13.31
C ASN A 195 13.29 -3.08 -13.33
N SER A 196 13.18 -4.42 -13.33
CA SER A 196 14.35 -5.32 -13.34
C SER A 196 15.23 -5.20 -14.58
N SER A 197 14.71 -4.67 -15.70
CA SER A 197 15.48 -4.42 -16.92
C SER A 197 16.12 -3.03 -16.96
N GLY A 198 16.05 -2.25 -15.87
CA GLY A 198 16.57 -0.89 -15.83
C GLY A 198 15.71 0.16 -16.54
N ARG A 199 14.49 -0.20 -16.97
CA ARG A 199 13.57 0.71 -17.65
C ARG A 199 12.76 1.52 -16.64
N GLU A 200 12.64 2.81 -16.89
CA GLU A 200 11.72 3.67 -16.15
C GLU A 200 10.25 3.30 -16.46
N ILE A 201 9.47 3.11 -15.41
CA ILE A 201 8.04 2.81 -15.47
C ILE A 201 7.29 3.74 -14.50
N PRO A 202 6.09 4.23 -14.88
CA PRO A 202 5.39 5.25 -14.11
C PRO A 202 4.86 4.69 -12.79
N TRP A 203 4.53 5.57 -11.87
CA TRP A 203 3.58 5.28 -10.79
C TRP A 203 2.14 5.46 -11.28
N ILE A 204 1.19 4.77 -10.65
CA ILE A 204 -0.24 4.99 -10.96
C ILE A 204 -0.68 6.30 -10.32
N ALA A 205 -0.52 6.43 -9.00
CA ALA A 205 -0.94 7.62 -8.27
C ALA A 205 -0.28 7.70 -6.88
N ILE A 206 -0.20 8.92 -6.35
CA ILE A 206 -0.14 9.15 -4.90
C ILE A 206 -1.58 9.35 -4.43
N LEU A 207 -2.04 8.55 -3.48
CA LEU A 207 -3.31 8.75 -2.81
C LEU A 207 -3.05 9.73 -1.67
N GLU A 208 -3.43 10.98 -1.88
CA GLU A 208 -3.33 12.04 -0.89
C GLU A 208 -4.28 11.76 0.27
N CYS A 209 -3.77 11.76 1.50
CA CYS A 209 -4.59 11.69 2.70
C CYS A 209 -5.35 13.01 2.95
N LEU A 210 -6.67 12.91 3.14
CA LEU A 210 -7.62 14.00 3.42
C LEU A 210 -8.30 13.89 4.80
N ILE A 211 -7.91 12.91 5.62
CA ILE A 211 -8.58 12.59 6.90
C ILE A 211 -8.20 13.56 8.02
#